data_AF-A0A9D2SY67-F1
#
_entry.id   AF-A0A9D2SY67-F1
#
_cell.length_a   1.000
_cell.length_b   1.000
_cell.length_c   1.000
_cell.angle_alpha   90.00
_cell.angle_beta   90.00
_cell.angle_gamma   90.00
#
_symmetry.space_group_name_H-M   'P 1'
#
loop_
_entity.id
_entity.type
_entity.pdbx_description
1 polymer ?
#
loop_
_entity_poly.entity_id
_entity_poly.type
_entity_poly.pdbx_seq_one_letter_code
_entity_poly.pdbx_strand_id
1 'polypeptide(L)'
;LDRALAWGAEYVVFHVSDVSVQEGYTYRWLHSHREVIDAAVEAINTLLEGQVAGPAFLVENQWWPGFTFTEPDLTARLLEGIRYPNKGILLDTGHLMNADLDLETQEEGAAYIHRMLDRHGPLCRSIRGMHLHQSLSGAYTKTHTGALPEPWPEDYLEQYALAYDQVLQIDTHRPWTSPAVRSLVERVEPEWLVHELSAGTRGERDRAVALQNQALGW
;
A
#
# COMPACT_ATOMS: atom_id res chain seq x y z
N LEU A 1 1.52 12.83 -15.11
CA LEU A 1 2.45 12.05 -15.97
C LEU A 1 3.53 12.92 -16.59
N ASP A 2 3.19 14.10 -17.14
CA ASP A 2 4.16 15.00 -17.80
C ASP A 2 5.42 15.32 -16.99
N ARG A 3 5.29 15.56 -15.67
CA ARG A 3 6.46 15.79 -14.80
C ARG A 3 7.36 14.55 -14.70
N ALA A 4 6.77 13.37 -14.56
CA ALA A 4 7.50 12.11 -14.49
C ALA A 4 8.25 11.85 -15.80
N LEU A 5 7.61 12.12 -16.94
CA LEU A 5 8.24 12.05 -18.27
C LEU A 5 9.39 13.07 -18.41
N ALA A 6 9.17 14.32 -18.02
CA ALA A 6 10.16 15.38 -18.09
C ALA A 6 11.40 15.10 -17.23
N TRP A 7 11.24 14.37 -16.13
CA TRP A 7 12.33 13.97 -15.23
C TRP A 7 12.92 12.60 -15.57
N GLY A 8 12.40 11.91 -16.58
CA GLY A 8 12.88 10.58 -16.95
C GLY A 8 12.63 9.52 -15.87
N ALA A 9 11.53 9.65 -15.11
CA ALA A 9 11.17 8.68 -14.08
C ALA A 9 10.99 7.28 -14.70
N GLU A 10 11.48 6.25 -14.01
CA GLU A 10 11.35 4.87 -14.46
C GLU A 10 9.92 4.33 -14.26
N TYR A 11 9.25 4.76 -13.20
CA TYR A 11 7.89 4.38 -12.88
C TYR A 11 7.12 5.50 -12.16
N VAL A 12 5.79 5.35 -12.14
CA VAL A 12 4.85 6.14 -11.34
C VAL A 12 3.94 5.18 -10.58
N VAL A 13 3.44 5.61 -9.43
CA VAL A 13 2.60 4.81 -8.55
C VAL A 13 1.22 5.44 -8.39
N PHE A 14 0.18 4.62 -8.34
CA PHE A 14 -1.20 5.04 -8.14
C PHE A 14 -1.89 4.13 -7.12
N HIS A 15 -2.30 4.70 -5.99
CA HIS A 15 -3.15 4.00 -5.01
C HIS A 15 -4.55 3.78 -5.58
N VAL A 16 -5.03 2.54 -5.55
CA VAL A 16 -6.40 2.22 -5.94
C VAL A 16 -7.21 2.01 -4.66
N SER A 17 -7.72 3.11 -4.10
CA SER A 17 -8.60 3.09 -2.94
C SER A 17 -9.57 4.26 -2.94
N ASP A 18 -10.72 4.09 -2.30
CA ASP A 18 -11.67 5.16 -2.02
C ASP A 18 -12.11 5.09 -0.56
N VAL A 19 -11.90 6.20 0.14
CA VAL A 19 -12.23 6.34 1.56
C VAL A 19 -12.40 7.83 1.89
N SER A 20 -13.52 8.16 2.51
CA SER A 20 -13.74 9.46 3.14
C SER A 20 -13.09 9.51 4.52
N VAL A 21 -12.90 10.74 5.03
CA VAL A 21 -12.39 10.96 6.39
C VAL A 21 -13.23 10.21 7.44
N GLN A 22 -14.55 10.22 7.31
CA GLN A 22 -15.46 9.53 8.24
C GLN A 22 -15.34 8.01 8.13
N GLU A 23 -15.16 7.48 6.92
CA GLU A 23 -14.98 6.05 6.69
C GLU A 23 -13.67 5.55 7.31
N GLY A 24 -12.60 6.35 7.28
CA GLY A 24 -11.32 6.07 7.95
C GLY A 24 -11.43 5.86 9.47
N TYR A 25 -12.50 6.33 10.11
CA TYR A 25 -12.80 6.08 11.52
C TYR A 25 -13.88 5.02 11.71
N THR A 26 -15.00 5.16 10.98
CA THR A 26 -16.16 4.29 11.19
C THR A 26 -15.95 2.87 10.66
N TYR A 27 -15.03 2.69 9.70
CA TYR A 27 -14.80 1.43 9.00
C TYR A 27 -16.09 0.87 8.37
N ARG A 28 -16.96 1.78 7.91
CA ARG A 28 -18.23 1.49 7.23
C ARG A 28 -18.18 2.04 5.81
N TRP A 29 -17.75 1.20 4.90
CA TRP A 29 -17.50 1.58 3.51
C TRP A 29 -18.80 1.80 2.74
N LEU A 30 -18.87 2.91 2.03
CA LEU A 30 -19.92 3.23 1.06
C LEU A 30 -19.76 2.38 -0.20
N HIS A 31 -18.52 2.12 -0.60
CA HIS A 31 -18.18 1.41 -1.83
C HIS A 31 -17.46 0.09 -1.55
N SER A 32 -17.78 -0.93 -2.35
CA SER A 32 -17.09 -2.22 -2.35
C SER A 32 -15.75 -2.14 -3.09
N HIS A 33 -14.85 -3.11 -2.84
CA HIS A 33 -13.58 -3.22 -3.58
C HIS A 33 -13.78 -3.24 -5.10
N ARG A 34 -14.83 -3.94 -5.58
CA ARG A 34 -15.15 -4.03 -7.01
C ARG A 34 -15.54 -2.67 -7.59
N GLU A 35 -16.41 -1.92 -6.91
CA GLU A 35 -16.85 -0.60 -7.39
C GLU A 35 -15.68 0.38 -7.47
N VAL A 36 -14.82 0.38 -6.45
CA VAL A 36 -13.61 1.24 -6.43
C VAL A 36 -12.64 0.85 -7.55
N ILE A 37 -12.40 -0.46 -7.77
CA ILE A 37 -11.55 -0.93 -8.86
C ILE A 37 -12.12 -0.53 -10.22
N ASP A 38 -13.42 -0.68 -10.44
CA ASP A 38 -14.07 -0.34 -11.71
C ASP A 38 -13.98 1.16 -12.02
N ALA A 39 -14.24 2.01 -11.01
CA ALA A 39 -14.09 3.45 -11.15
C ALA A 39 -12.63 3.88 -11.36
N ALA A 40 -11.69 3.26 -10.64
CA ALA A 40 -10.26 3.54 -10.81
C ALA A 40 -9.76 3.15 -12.20
N VAL A 41 -10.21 2.01 -12.74
CA VAL A 41 -9.86 1.58 -14.11
C VAL A 41 -10.34 2.59 -15.15
N GLU A 42 -11.56 3.12 -15.00
CA GLU A 42 -12.06 4.18 -15.88
C GLU A 42 -11.17 5.42 -15.81
N ALA A 43 -10.90 5.93 -14.61
CA ALA A 43 -10.06 7.10 -14.41
C ALA A 43 -8.62 6.90 -14.94
N ILE A 44 -7.99 5.75 -14.65
CA ILE A 44 -6.65 5.40 -15.12
C ILE A 44 -6.61 5.36 -16.64
N ASN A 45 -7.61 4.75 -17.29
CA ASN A 45 -7.67 4.66 -18.74
C ASN A 45 -7.88 6.02 -19.40
N THR A 46 -8.69 6.90 -18.81
CA THR A 46 -8.83 8.29 -19.27
C THR A 46 -7.53 9.06 -19.11
N LEU A 47 -6.82 8.90 -17.98
CA LEU A 47 -5.53 9.56 -17.74
C LEU A 47 -4.42 9.09 -18.68
N LEU A 48 -4.46 7.81 -19.09
CA LEU A 48 -3.47 7.17 -19.95
C LEU A 48 -3.88 7.13 -21.42
N GLU A 49 -5.01 7.75 -21.80
CA GLU A 49 -5.51 7.70 -23.16
C GLU A 49 -4.48 8.21 -24.16
N GLY A 50 -4.22 7.42 -25.21
CA GLY A 50 -3.21 7.73 -26.23
C GLY A 50 -1.75 7.54 -25.80
N GLN A 51 -1.48 7.25 -24.52
CA GLN A 51 -0.12 6.96 -24.03
C GLN A 51 0.20 5.48 -24.24
N VAL A 52 1.19 5.19 -25.08
CA VAL A 52 1.64 3.81 -25.37
C VAL A 52 3.07 3.53 -24.90
N ALA A 53 3.77 4.56 -24.42
CA ALA A 53 5.12 4.48 -23.91
C ALA A 53 5.33 5.52 -22.80
N GLY A 54 6.27 5.26 -21.89
CA GLY A 54 6.51 6.10 -20.73
C GLY A 54 6.98 5.29 -19.52
N PRO A 55 7.01 5.91 -18.32
CA PRO A 55 7.30 5.20 -17.08
C PRO A 55 6.39 3.99 -16.91
N ALA A 56 6.84 3.00 -16.14
CA ALA A 56 5.94 1.95 -15.69
C ALA A 56 4.80 2.55 -14.85
N PHE A 57 3.57 2.12 -15.09
CA PHE A 57 2.41 2.52 -14.30
C PHE A 57 2.09 1.43 -13.28
N LEU A 58 2.45 1.67 -12.03
CA LEU A 58 2.29 0.68 -10.97
C LEU A 58 1.07 1.04 -10.12
N VAL A 59 0.16 0.09 -9.95
CA VAL A 59 -0.91 0.21 -8.94
C VAL A 59 -0.42 -0.36 -7.62
N GLU A 60 -0.67 0.36 -6.54
CA GLU A 60 -0.21 0.01 -5.20
C GLU A 60 -1.37 -0.43 -4.33
N ASN A 61 -1.15 -1.52 -3.57
CA ASN A 61 -2.15 -2.04 -2.65
C ASN A 61 -2.29 -1.16 -1.42
N GLN A 62 -3.51 -1.06 -0.90
CA GLN A 62 -3.89 -0.39 0.34
C GLN A 62 -4.64 -1.39 1.25
N TRP A 63 -5.13 -0.99 2.42
CA TRP A 63 -5.97 -1.85 3.28
C TRP A 63 -7.47 -1.50 3.24
N TRP A 64 -7.81 -0.41 2.57
CA TRP A 64 -9.18 0.11 2.42
C TRP A 64 -9.86 -0.39 1.13
N PRO A 65 -11.17 -0.11 0.92
CA PRO A 65 -11.88 -0.46 -0.30
C PRO A 65 -11.09 -0.08 -1.57
N GLY A 66 -11.02 -0.99 -2.53
CA GLY A 66 -10.15 -0.91 -3.71
C GLY A 66 -9.21 -2.10 -3.85
N PHE A 67 -7.97 -1.85 -4.24
CA PHE A 67 -6.94 -2.87 -4.43
C PHE A 67 -6.21 -3.15 -3.11
N THR A 68 -6.52 -4.29 -2.49
CA THR A 68 -5.91 -4.70 -1.22
C THR A 68 -4.85 -5.78 -1.35
N PHE A 69 -4.69 -6.36 -2.53
CA PHE A 69 -3.88 -7.57 -2.75
C PHE A 69 -4.28 -8.75 -1.84
N THR A 70 -5.55 -8.85 -1.44
CA THR A 70 -6.08 -9.99 -0.68
C THR A 70 -6.99 -10.91 -1.51
N GLU A 71 -7.50 -10.41 -2.65
CA GLU A 71 -8.43 -11.11 -3.53
C GLU A 71 -7.89 -11.23 -4.98
N PRO A 72 -7.40 -12.42 -5.40
CA PRO A 72 -6.81 -12.60 -6.73
C PRO A 72 -7.72 -12.21 -7.89
N ASP A 73 -9.03 -12.49 -7.80
CA ASP A 73 -9.99 -12.16 -8.85
C ASP A 73 -10.12 -10.65 -9.06
N LEU A 74 -10.04 -9.87 -7.97
CA LEU A 74 -10.06 -8.41 -8.02
C LEU A 74 -8.73 -7.84 -8.51
N THR A 75 -7.61 -8.44 -8.10
CA THR A 75 -6.28 -8.10 -8.63
C THR A 75 -6.21 -8.32 -10.15
N ALA A 76 -6.70 -9.46 -10.64
CA ALA A 76 -6.76 -9.76 -12.07
C ALA A 76 -7.64 -8.75 -12.81
N ARG A 77 -8.84 -8.47 -12.28
CA ARG A 77 -9.77 -7.48 -12.84
C ARG A 77 -9.14 -6.10 -13.01
N LEU A 78 -8.43 -5.62 -11.99
CA LEU A 78 -7.73 -4.33 -12.05
C LEU A 78 -6.66 -4.32 -13.15
N LEU A 79 -5.78 -5.34 -13.16
CA LEU A 79 -4.70 -5.43 -14.14
C LEU A 79 -5.20 -5.56 -15.57
N GLU A 80 -6.23 -6.38 -15.80
CA GLU A 80 -6.86 -6.57 -17.12
C GLU A 80 -7.60 -5.32 -17.59
N GLY A 81 -8.19 -4.56 -16.65
CA GLY A 81 -8.93 -3.34 -16.95
C GLY A 81 -8.05 -2.17 -17.41
N ILE A 82 -6.83 -2.05 -16.89
CA ILE A 82 -5.90 -0.96 -17.25
C ILE A 82 -5.36 -1.18 -18.67
N ARG A 83 -5.46 -0.18 -19.55
CA ARG A 83 -5.10 -0.24 -20.98
C ARG A 83 -3.75 0.42 -21.28
N TYR A 84 -2.76 0.11 -20.45
CA TYR A 84 -1.39 0.61 -20.62
C TYR A 84 -0.38 -0.54 -20.60
N PRO A 85 0.38 -0.80 -21.68
CA PRO A 85 1.24 -2.00 -21.77
C PRO A 85 2.27 -2.10 -20.64
N ASN A 86 2.91 -0.99 -20.30
CA ASN A 86 3.96 -0.93 -19.27
C ASN A 86 3.36 -0.77 -17.85
N LYS A 87 2.40 -1.62 -17.48
CA LYS A 87 1.77 -1.59 -16.13
C LYS A 87 2.37 -2.65 -15.20
N GLY A 88 2.08 -2.54 -13.91
CA GLY A 88 2.42 -3.54 -12.91
C GLY A 88 1.84 -3.23 -11.55
N ILE A 89 2.30 -3.98 -10.54
CA ILE A 89 1.97 -3.79 -9.13
C ILE A 89 3.20 -3.27 -8.42
N LEU A 90 2.99 -2.28 -7.56
CA LEU A 90 3.92 -1.95 -6.49
C LEU A 90 3.35 -2.58 -5.20
N LEU A 91 4.03 -3.60 -4.68
CA LEU A 91 3.59 -4.29 -3.46
C LEU A 91 4.08 -3.51 -2.24
N ASP A 92 3.15 -2.94 -1.48
CA ASP A 92 3.45 -2.37 -0.18
C ASP A 92 3.22 -3.41 0.92
N THR A 93 4.28 -3.70 1.69
CA THR A 93 4.24 -4.72 2.73
C THR A 93 3.50 -4.26 3.99
N GLY A 94 3.58 -2.99 4.38
CA GLY A 94 2.90 -2.48 5.57
C GLY A 94 1.40 -2.29 5.34
N HIS A 95 1.00 -1.82 4.17
CA HIS A 95 -0.40 -1.74 3.76
C HIS A 95 -1.05 -3.13 3.75
N LEU A 96 -0.35 -4.14 3.21
CA LEU A 96 -0.87 -5.50 3.21
C LEU A 96 -1.00 -6.03 4.64
N MET A 97 -0.05 -5.75 5.52
CA MET A 97 -0.17 -6.10 6.95
C MET A 97 -1.39 -5.42 7.61
N ASN A 98 -1.69 -4.16 7.28
CA ASN A 98 -2.88 -3.46 7.80
C ASN A 98 -4.21 -4.10 7.38
N ALA A 99 -4.23 -4.95 6.35
CA ALA A 99 -5.41 -5.72 5.94
C ALA A 99 -5.72 -6.91 6.87
N ASP A 100 -4.82 -7.28 7.78
CA ASP A 100 -5.01 -8.33 8.80
C ASP A 100 -4.74 -7.76 10.20
N LEU A 101 -5.83 -7.44 10.92
CA LEU A 101 -5.75 -6.81 12.24
C LEU A 101 -5.34 -7.79 13.36
N ASP A 102 -5.19 -9.09 13.07
CA ASP A 102 -4.79 -10.12 14.03
C ASP A 102 -3.28 -10.35 14.07
N LEU A 103 -2.50 -9.65 13.24
CA LEU A 103 -1.03 -9.73 13.25
C LEU A 103 -0.45 -9.03 14.49
N GLU A 104 0.37 -9.76 15.26
CA GLU A 104 1.03 -9.25 16.46
C GLU A 104 2.56 -9.17 16.31
N THR A 105 3.13 -9.93 15.36
CA THR A 105 4.58 -10.03 15.14
C THR A 105 4.99 -9.84 13.68
N GLN A 106 6.25 -9.46 13.46
CA GLN A 106 6.79 -9.32 12.11
C GLN A 106 6.84 -10.68 11.39
N GLU A 107 7.13 -11.75 12.10
CA GLU A 107 7.14 -13.11 11.57
C GLU A 107 5.75 -13.52 11.07
N GLU A 108 4.68 -13.20 11.81
CA GLU A 108 3.30 -13.41 11.36
C GLU A 108 2.98 -12.56 10.14
N GLY A 109 3.41 -11.30 10.12
CA GLY A 109 3.25 -10.41 8.97
C GLY A 109 3.93 -10.95 7.71
N ALA A 110 5.18 -11.39 7.82
CA ALA A 110 5.88 -12.02 6.71
C ALA A 110 5.21 -13.32 6.25
N ALA A 111 4.75 -14.15 7.19
CA ALA A 111 3.99 -15.34 6.86
C ALA A 111 2.67 -15.00 6.16
N TYR A 112 1.97 -13.93 6.57
CA TYR A 112 0.74 -13.45 5.93
C TYR A 112 0.99 -12.99 4.50
N ILE A 113 2.02 -12.18 4.26
CA ILE A 113 2.40 -11.72 2.92
C ILE A 113 2.76 -12.92 2.04
N HIS A 114 3.52 -13.91 2.54
CA HIS A 114 3.78 -15.15 1.81
C HIS A 114 2.50 -15.89 1.43
N ARG A 115 1.52 -16.02 2.35
CA ARG A 115 0.21 -16.61 2.04
C ARG A 115 -0.53 -15.84 0.94
N MET A 116 -0.46 -14.51 0.95
CA MET A 116 -1.09 -13.70 -0.11
C MET A 116 -0.39 -13.87 -1.45
N LEU A 117 0.94 -13.97 -1.47
CA LEU A 117 1.71 -14.32 -2.67
C LEU A 117 1.37 -15.71 -3.20
N ASP A 118 1.22 -16.71 -2.33
CA ASP A 118 0.79 -18.06 -2.70
C ASP A 118 -0.62 -18.04 -3.30
N ARG A 119 -1.54 -17.30 -2.66
CA ARG A 119 -2.92 -17.15 -3.11
C ARG A 119 -3.03 -16.48 -4.49
N HIS A 120 -2.17 -15.52 -4.79
CA HIS A 120 -2.15 -14.81 -6.08
C HIS A 120 -1.43 -15.59 -7.19
N GLY A 121 -0.54 -16.51 -6.82
CA GLY A 121 0.12 -17.43 -7.74
C GLY A 121 0.71 -16.73 -8.97
N PRO A 122 0.27 -17.04 -10.20
CA PRO A 122 0.81 -16.43 -11.43
C PRO A 122 0.70 -14.89 -11.51
N LEU A 123 -0.25 -14.26 -10.81
CA LEU A 123 -0.41 -12.81 -10.79
C LEU A 123 0.78 -12.10 -10.13
N CYS A 124 1.55 -12.80 -9.28
CA CYS A 124 2.74 -12.25 -8.65
C CYS A 124 3.81 -11.82 -9.68
N ARG A 125 3.78 -12.34 -10.92
CA ARG A 125 4.65 -11.87 -12.01
C ARG A 125 4.37 -10.44 -12.45
N SER A 126 3.23 -9.88 -12.05
CA SER A 126 2.91 -8.47 -12.28
C SER A 126 3.46 -7.55 -11.19
N ILE A 127 4.00 -8.08 -10.09
CA ILE A 127 4.70 -7.29 -9.08
C ILE A 127 6.05 -6.87 -9.65
N ARG A 128 6.28 -5.57 -9.71
CA ARG A 128 7.49 -4.98 -10.30
C ARG A 128 8.25 -4.13 -9.31
N GLY A 129 7.56 -3.50 -8.37
CA GLY A 129 8.21 -2.78 -7.28
C GLY A 129 7.68 -3.20 -5.92
N MET A 130 8.41 -2.80 -4.89
CA MET A 130 8.05 -3.07 -3.50
C MET A 130 8.37 -1.86 -2.63
N HIS A 131 7.36 -1.37 -1.91
CA HIS A 131 7.55 -0.48 -0.77
C HIS A 131 7.71 -1.33 0.49
N LEU A 132 8.84 -1.15 1.16
CA LEU A 132 9.29 -2.02 2.23
C LEU A 132 9.27 -1.28 3.57
N HIS A 133 8.25 -1.58 4.34
CA HIS A 133 8.07 -1.21 5.75
C HIS A 133 7.07 -2.16 6.41
N GLN A 134 6.90 -2.05 7.72
CA GLN A 134 5.91 -2.83 8.45
C GLN A 134 5.00 -1.94 9.29
N SER A 135 3.77 -2.41 9.45
CA SER A 135 2.75 -1.83 10.31
C SER A 135 2.05 -2.93 11.11
N LEU A 136 2.38 -3.03 12.40
CA LEU A 136 1.73 -3.91 13.38
C LEU A 136 0.76 -3.09 14.24
N SER A 137 -0.27 -2.55 13.61
CA SER A 137 -1.21 -1.60 14.22
C SER A 137 -2.57 -2.23 14.57
N GLY A 138 -2.74 -3.55 14.40
CA GLY A 138 -4.03 -4.23 14.56
C GLY A 138 -4.77 -3.91 15.87
N ALA A 139 -4.07 -3.94 17.01
CA ALA A 139 -4.64 -3.59 18.32
C ALA A 139 -5.09 -2.11 18.41
N TYR A 140 -4.31 -1.20 17.82
CA TYR A 140 -4.65 0.21 17.74
C TYR A 140 -5.91 0.40 16.90
N THR A 141 -5.92 -0.15 15.67
CA THR A 141 -7.01 -0.05 14.72
C THR A 141 -8.32 -0.57 15.31
N LYS A 142 -8.31 -1.77 15.91
CA LYS A 142 -9.49 -2.34 16.60
C LYS A 142 -10.06 -1.44 17.70
N THR A 143 -9.22 -0.67 18.38
CA THR A 143 -9.63 0.20 19.49
C THR A 143 -10.13 1.57 19.02
N HIS A 144 -9.59 2.10 17.93
CA HIS A 144 -9.81 3.48 17.48
C HIS A 144 -10.68 3.58 16.22
N THR A 145 -11.35 2.49 15.85
CA THR A 145 -12.25 2.44 14.69
C THR A 145 -13.60 1.85 15.09
N GLY A 146 -14.60 2.04 14.22
CA GLY A 146 -15.99 1.60 14.44
C GLY A 146 -16.96 2.72 14.80
N ALA A 147 -16.44 3.90 15.18
CA ALA A 147 -17.19 5.11 15.45
C ALA A 147 -16.33 6.36 15.17
N LEU A 148 -16.97 7.52 15.01
CA LEU A 148 -16.27 8.80 14.97
C LEU A 148 -15.79 9.18 16.39
N PRO A 149 -14.64 9.87 16.52
CA PRO A 149 -14.24 10.43 17.80
C PRO A 149 -15.23 11.51 18.25
N GLU A 150 -15.41 11.64 19.57
CA GLU A 150 -16.24 12.67 20.18
C GLU A 150 -15.35 13.66 20.97
N PRO A 151 -15.44 14.98 20.67
CA PRO A 151 -16.28 15.62 19.66
C PRO A 151 -15.77 15.41 18.23
N TRP A 152 -16.69 15.32 17.26
CA TRP A 152 -16.35 15.35 15.83
C TRP A 152 -16.35 16.79 15.31
N PRO A 153 -15.27 17.29 14.69
CA PRO A 153 -15.23 18.66 14.20
C PRO A 153 -16.23 18.92 13.07
N GLU A 154 -16.76 20.14 12.96
CA GLU A 154 -17.55 20.57 11.81
C GLU A 154 -16.68 20.99 10.62
N ASP A 155 -15.50 21.55 10.91
CA ASP A 155 -14.56 22.03 9.88
C ASP A 155 -13.84 20.86 9.19
N TYR A 156 -13.81 20.88 7.86
CA TYR A 156 -13.21 19.82 7.06
C TYR A 156 -11.69 19.72 7.23
N LEU A 157 -10.97 20.83 7.41
CA LEU A 157 -9.52 20.79 7.58
C LEU A 157 -9.15 20.21 8.94
N GLU A 158 -9.93 20.51 9.97
CA GLU A 158 -9.80 19.86 11.29
C GLU A 158 -10.09 18.36 11.20
N GLN A 159 -11.16 17.95 10.51
CA GLN A 159 -11.45 16.55 10.26
C GLN A 159 -10.30 15.86 9.51
N TYR A 160 -9.77 16.48 8.45
CA TYR A 160 -8.65 15.95 7.68
C TYR A 160 -7.39 15.79 8.52
N ALA A 161 -7.05 16.79 9.35
CA ALA A 161 -5.89 16.70 10.25
C ALA A 161 -6.03 15.53 11.23
N LEU A 162 -7.20 15.37 11.85
CA LEU A 162 -7.47 14.21 12.71
C LEU A 162 -7.38 12.89 11.94
N ALA A 163 -7.93 12.82 10.73
CA ALA A 163 -7.86 11.62 9.91
C ALA A 163 -6.41 11.27 9.56
N TYR A 164 -5.61 12.27 9.22
CA TYR A 164 -4.21 12.10 8.88
C TYR A 164 -3.42 11.56 10.09
N ASP A 165 -3.64 12.12 11.29
CA ASP A 165 -3.02 11.62 12.51
C ASP A 165 -3.39 10.16 12.80
N GLN A 166 -4.67 9.80 12.63
CA GLN A 166 -5.15 8.42 12.76
C GLN A 166 -4.46 7.48 11.77
N VAL A 167 -4.36 7.87 10.50
CA VAL A 167 -3.69 7.07 9.47
C VAL A 167 -2.24 6.82 9.83
N LEU A 168 -1.51 7.80 10.36
CA LEU A 168 -0.12 7.62 10.79
C LEU A 168 0.05 6.66 11.99
N GLN A 169 -1.02 6.41 12.75
CA GLN A 169 -1.02 5.39 13.81
C GLN A 169 -1.33 3.98 13.27
N ILE A 170 -2.07 3.89 12.16
CA ILE A 170 -2.39 2.63 11.48
C ILE A 170 -1.21 2.22 10.61
N ASP A 171 -0.78 3.12 9.75
CA ASP A 171 0.29 2.90 8.80
C ASP A 171 1.60 3.56 9.21
N THR A 172 2.30 2.83 10.05
CA THR A 172 3.39 3.35 10.88
C THR A 172 4.72 3.51 10.14
N HIS A 173 4.86 2.90 8.95
CA HIS A 173 6.07 2.95 8.13
C HIS A 173 7.35 2.62 8.93
N ARG A 174 7.26 1.62 9.79
CA ARG A 174 8.37 1.21 10.66
C ARG A 174 9.33 0.31 9.90
N PRO A 175 10.62 0.31 10.24
CA PRO A 175 11.56 -0.62 9.64
C PRO A 175 11.22 -2.06 10.07
N TRP A 176 11.44 -2.99 9.15
CA TRP A 176 11.60 -4.39 9.51
C TRP A 176 12.87 -4.56 10.34
N THR A 177 12.78 -5.36 11.39
CA THR A 177 13.92 -5.75 12.24
C THR A 177 14.07 -7.27 12.34
N SER A 178 13.04 -8.01 11.92
CA SER A 178 13.07 -9.47 11.80
C SER A 178 13.74 -9.89 10.49
N PRO A 179 14.62 -10.92 10.50
CA PRO A 179 15.21 -11.46 9.30
C PRO A 179 14.18 -12.13 8.35
N ALA A 180 12.93 -12.33 8.80
CA ALA A 180 11.86 -12.88 7.97
C ALA A 180 11.56 -12.01 6.73
N VAL A 181 11.85 -10.71 6.77
CA VAL A 181 11.65 -9.81 5.63
C VAL A 181 12.50 -10.20 4.42
N ARG A 182 13.67 -10.80 4.66
CA ARG A 182 14.61 -11.18 3.60
C ARG A 182 13.98 -12.14 2.61
N SER A 183 13.26 -13.16 3.09
CA SER A 183 12.62 -14.14 2.20
C SER A 183 11.48 -13.53 1.38
N LEU A 184 10.85 -12.44 1.83
CA LEU A 184 9.87 -11.71 1.03
C LEU A 184 10.53 -11.03 -0.16
N VAL A 185 11.61 -10.28 0.07
CA VAL A 185 12.34 -9.56 -0.98
C VAL A 185 12.95 -10.55 -1.98
N GLU A 186 13.59 -11.61 -1.49
CA GLU A 186 14.16 -12.65 -2.35
C GLU A 186 13.10 -13.39 -3.18
N ARG A 187 11.89 -13.57 -2.64
CA ARG A 187 10.80 -14.25 -3.34
C ARG A 187 10.12 -13.38 -4.38
N VAL A 188 9.94 -12.08 -4.09
CA VAL A 188 9.29 -11.14 -5.02
C VAL A 188 10.24 -10.70 -6.12
N GLU A 189 11.53 -10.56 -5.81
CA GLU A 189 12.57 -10.10 -6.74
C GLU A 189 12.16 -8.80 -7.48
N PRO A 190 11.82 -7.72 -6.75
CA PRO A 190 11.30 -6.50 -7.38
C PRO A 190 12.37 -5.80 -8.21
N GLU A 191 11.98 -5.21 -9.34
CA GLU A 191 12.82 -4.31 -10.15
C GLU A 191 13.23 -3.07 -9.33
N TRP A 192 12.32 -2.58 -8.47
CA TRP A 192 12.58 -1.47 -7.55
C TRP A 192 12.17 -1.82 -6.13
N LEU A 193 13.13 -1.81 -5.21
CA LEU A 193 12.88 -1.88 -3.78
C LEU A 193 13.06 -0.51 -3.14
N VAL A 194 12.03 -0.01 -2.44
CA VAL A 194 12.05 1.27 -1.74
C VAL A 194 11.92 1.05 -0.24
N HIS A 195 12.85 1.60 0.54
CA HIS A 195 12.71 1.66 2.00
C HIS A 195 11.81 2.85 2.36
N GLU A 196 10.50 2.62 2.40
CA GLU A 196 9.53 3.67 2.69
C GLU A 196 9.33 3.83 4.21
N LEU A 197 10.25 4.54 4.85
CA LEU A 197 10.35 4.59 6.30
C LEU A 197 10.00 5.98 6.87
N SER A 198 9.14 6.01 7.88
CA SER A 198 8.85 7.22 8.64
C SER A 198 9.94 7.51 9.66
N ALA A 199 10.39 8.76 9.68
CA ALA A 199 11.39 9.27 10.63
C ALA A 199 11.24 10.78 10.79
N GLY A 200 11.29 11.26 12.04
CA GLY A 200 11.17 12.68 12.35
C GLY A 200 12.45 13.47 12.10
N THR A 201 13.60 12.79 12.07
CA THR A 201 14.91 13.39 11.81
C THR A 201 15.75 12.57 10.83
N ARG A 202 16.79 13.20 10.28
CA ARG A 202 17.76 12.50 9.43
C ARG A 202 18.46 11.35 10.17
N GLY A 203 18.87 11.56 11.42
CA GLY A 203 19.55 10.52 12.21
C GLY A 203 18.66 9.32 12.51
N GLU A 204 17.37 9.55 12.76
CA GLU A 204 16.39 8.47 12.90
C GLU A 204 16.19 7.70 11.60
N ARG A 205 16.16 8.39 10.46
CA ARG A 205 16.08 7.75 9.13
C ARG A 205 17.29 6.87 8.86
N ASP A 206 18.50 7.39 9.09
CA ASP A 206 19.75 6.65 8.91
C ASP A 206 19.75 5.37 9.77
N ARG A 207 19.27 5.47 11.02
CA ARG A 207 19.12 4.31 11.92
C ARG A 207 18.07 3.33 11.43
N ALA A 208 16.91 3.78 10.97
CA ALA A 208 15.84 2.93 10.47
C ALA A 208 16.28 2.14 9.22
N VAL A 209 16.95 2.81 8.28
CA VAL A 209 17.54 2.16 7.10
C VAL A 209 18.60 1.14 7.51
N ALA A 210 19.48 1.46 8.45
CA ALA A 210 20.50 0.53 8.94
C ALA A 210 19.88 -0.74 9.57
N LEU A 211 18.82 -0.59 10.38
CA LEU A 211 18.10 -1.71 10.96
C LEU A 211 17.45 -2.60 9.88
N GLN A 212 16.81 -1.98 8.89
CA GLN A 212 16.16 -2.73 7.81
C GLN A 212 17.18 -3.45 6.92
N ASN A 213 18.32 -2.81 6.60
CA ASN A 213 19.42 -3.49 5.89
C ASN A 213 19.97 -4.68 6.69
N GLN A 214 20.12 -4.53 8.01
CA GLN A 214 20.53 -5.64 8.87
C GLN A 214 19.53 -6.81 8.82
N ALA A 215 18.23 -6.51 8.84
CA ALA A 215 17.17 -7.53 8.70
C ALA A 215 17.21 -8.22 7.32
N LEU A 216 17.53 -7.48 6.25
CA LEU A 216 17.73 -8.01 4.90
C LEU A 216 19.05 -8.79 4.76
N GLY A 217 20.00 -8.60 5.68
CA GLY A 217 21.34 -9.16 5.61
C GLY A 217 22.24 -8.48 4.58
N TRP A 218 22.06 -7.17 4.39
CA TRP A 218 22.80 -6.31 3.45
C TRP A 218 23.87 -5.45 4.15
#